data_AF-A0A938PIR9-F1
#
_entry.id   AF-A0A938PIR9-F1
#
_cell.length_a   1.000
_cell.length_b   1.000
_cell.length_c   1.000
_cell.angle_alpha   90.00
_cell.angle_beta   90.00
_cell.angle_gamma   90.00
#
_symmetry.space_group_name_H-M   'P 1'
#
loop_
_entity.id
_entity.type
_entity.pdbx_description
1 polymer ?
#
loop_
_entity_poly.entity_id
_entity_poly.type
_entity_poly.pdbx_seq_one_letter_code
_entity_poly.pdbx_strand_id
1 'polypeptide(L)'
;MRSAILPGLGQIYNESYWKSPIIWGISGWFIYNWIKNNNLYNDYKNRHLQSITTGAENSSYKTYREFYRDQRDLFAIYLGLTYFLNLVDAYVDAQLFSFDVSGLNDEVRLNLNIKLK
;
A
#
# COMPACT_ATOMS: atom_id res chain seq x y z
N MET A 1 -24.04 -24.39 -2.29
CA MET A 1 -24.43 -23.01 -2.68
C MET A 1 -24.62 -22.17 -1.42
N ARG A 2 -23.56 -21.50 -0.95
CA ARG A 2 -23.62 -20.51 0.14
C ARG A 2 -22.60 -19.41 -0.15
N SER A 3 -23.11 -18.21 -0.32
CA SER A 3 -22.43 -16.91 -0.20
C SER A 3 -21.21 -16.65 -1.09
N ALA A 4 -21.50 -16.26 -2.33
CA ALA A 4 -20.82 -15.15 -2.97
C ALA A 4 -21.60 -13.86 -2.64
N ILE A 5 -21.25 -13.17 -1.55
CA ILE A 5 -21.65 -11.77 -1.33
C ILE A 5 -20.47 -11.09 -0.64
N LEU A 6 -19.81 -10.21 -1.39
CA LEU A 6 -18.49 -9.58 -1.18
C LEU A 6 -17.29 -10.43 -1.66
N PRO A 7 -16.89 -10.28 -2.94
CA PRO A 7 -15.57 -10.72 -3.37
C PRO A 7 -14.53 -9.82 -2.67
N GLY A 8 -13.89 -10.31 -1.61
CA GLY A 8 -12.82 -9.55 -0.94
C GLY A 8 -12.49 -9.88 0.51
N LEU A 9 -13.37 -10.54 1.27
CA LEU A 9 -13.10 -10.82 2.70
C LEU A 9 -12.77 -12.29 3.03
N GLY A 10 -12.94 -13.20 2.07
CA GLY A 10 -12.76 -14.65 2.28
C GLY A 10 -11.41 -15.23 1.83
N GLN A 11 -10.50 -14.42 1.26
CA GLN A 11 -9.21 -14.88 0.70
C GLN A 11 -7.98 -14.15 1.29
N ILE A 12 -8.16 -13.36 2.37
CA ILE A 12 -7.05 -12.62 3.00
C ILE A 12 -6.08 -13.53 3.78
N TYR A 13 -6.45 -14.78 4.04
CA TYR A 13 -5.75 -15.60 5.02
C TYR A 13 -4.56 -16.43 4.51
N ASN A 14 -4.27 -16.53 3.21
CA ASN A 14 -3.10 -17.28 2.71
C ASN A 14 -2.98 -17.10 1.18
N GLU A 15 -1.83 -16.91 0.49
CA GLU A 15 -0.44 -17.22 0.85
C GLU A 15 0.51 -16.67 -0.25
N SER A 16 1.01 -15.43 -0.14
CA SER A 16 2.24 -15.04 -0.85
C SER A 16 3.03 -13.98 -0.08
N TYR A 17 3.45 -14.38 1.13
CA TYR A 17 4.20 -13.54 2.08
C TYR A 17 5.60 -13.16 1.62
N TRP A 18 6.12 -13.74 0.53
CA TRP A 18 7.50 -13.47 0.09
C TRP A 18 7.68 -12.08 -0.55
N LYS A 19 6.62 -11.50 -1.15
CA LYS A 19 6.61 -10.10 -1.61
C LYS A 19 6.36 -9.08 -0.47
N SER A 20 5.92 -9.57 0.70
CA SER A 20 5.49 -8.76 1.85
C SER A 20 6.58 -7.83 2.41
N PRO A 21 7.85 -8.26 2.59
CA PRO A 21 8.87 -7.39 3.19
C PRO A 21 9.17 -6.12 2.38
N ILE A 22 9.09 -6.22 1.05
CA ILE A 22 9.32 -5.10 0.14
C ILE A 22 8.18 -4.08 0.29
N ILE A 23 6.93 -4.54 0.29
CA ILE A 23 5.75 -3.69 0.44
C ILE A 23 5.74 -3.00 1.81
N TRP A 24 6.02 -3.75 2.89
CA TRP A 24 6.12 -3.17 4.23
C TRP A 24 7.29 -2.19 4.36
N GLY A 25 8.43 -2.48 3.72
CA GLY A 25 9.60 -1.59 3.69
C GLY A 25 9.30 -0.27 2.97
N ILE A 26 8.73 -0.34 1.76
CA ILE A 26 8.34 0.83 0.97
C ILE A 26 7.26 1.64 1.71
N SER A 27 6.22 0.97 2.20
CA SER A 27 5.13 1.61 2.94
C SER A 27 5.64 2.28 4.22
N GLY A 28 6.51 1.60 4.98
CA GLY A 28 7.13 2.15 6.18
C GLY A 28 8.00 3.38 5.88
N TRP A 29 8.78 3.36 4.80
CA TRP A 29 9.58 4.50 4.35
C TRP A 29 8.69 5.69 3.96
N PHE A 30 7.61 5.46 3.22
CA PHE A 30 6.66 6.52 2.87
C PHE A 30 5.96 7.10 4.10
N ILE A 31 5.47 6.26 5.02
CA ILE A 31 4.82 6.70 6.26
C ILE A 31 5.80 7.54 7.10
N TYR A 32 7.04 7.08 7.28
CA TYR A 32 8.07 7.82 8.01
C TYR A 32 8.30 9.21 7.41
N ASN A 33 8.45 9.30 6.09
CA ASN A 33 8.63 10.59 5.41
C ASN A 33 7.39 11.47 5.51
N TRP A 34 6.19 10.90 5.40
CA TRP A 34 4.94 11.65 5.53
C TRP A 34 4.80 12.29 6.91
N ILE A 35 5.08 11.54 7.99
CA ILE A 35 5.05 12.06 9.38
C ILE A 35 6.10 13.17 9.56
N LYS A 36 7.33 12.94 9.08
CA LYS A 36 8.41 13.93 9.19
C LYS A 36 8.06 15.23 8.46
N ASN A 37 7.54 15.14 7.24
CA ASN A 37 7.11 16.30 6.46
C ASN A 37 5.93 17.01 7.13
N ASN A 38 4.98 16.28 7.72
CA ASN A 38 3.87 16.87 8.46
C ASN A 38 4.34 17.64 9.71
N ASN A 39 5.32 17.10 10.44
CA ASN A 39 5.89 17.77 11.61
C ASN A 39 6.65 19.04 11.20
N LEU A 40 7.46 18.98 10.13
CA LEU A 40 8.16 20.14 9.59
C LEU A 40 7.16 21.20 9.10
N TYR A 41 6.13 20.80 8.35
CA TYR A 41 5.05 21.70 7.94
C TYR A 41 4.43 22.44 9.13
N ASN A 42 4.13 21.73 10.23
CA ASN A 42 3.55 22.35 11.43
C ASN A 42 4.53 23.29 12.14
N ASP A 43 5.82 22.94 12.21
CA ASP A 43 6.85 23.81 12.80
C ASP A 43 6.99 25.11 12.00
N TYR A 44 7.15 25.03 10.67
CA TYR A 44 7.25 26.21 9.81
C TYR A 44 5.96 27.04 9.79
N LYS A 45 4.79 26.39 9.87
CA LYS A 45 3.51 27.09 10.04
C LYS A 45 3.49 27.90 11.33
N ASN A 46 3.92 27.32 12.44
CA ASN A 46 3.95 28.01 13.74
C ASN A 46 4.96 29.17 13.76
N ARG A 47 6.16 28.98 13.20
CA ARG A 47 7.17 30.05 13.08
C ARG A 47 6.70 31.20 12.20
N HIS A 48 6.02 30.89 11.09
CA HIS A 48 5.42 31.92 10.23
C HIS A 48 4.28 32.66 10.93
N LEU A 49 3.43 31.96 11.67
CA LEU A 49 2.36 32.60 12.44
C LEU A 49 2.93 33.50 13.54
N GLN A 50 4.01 33.07 14.20
CA GLN A 50 4.71 33.85 15.20
C GLN A 50 5.37 35.09 14.58
N SER A 51 5.99 34.96 13.40
CA SER A 51 6.65 36.10 12.72
C SER A 51 5.65 37.16 12.23
N ILE A 52 4.46 36.73 11.78
CA ILE A 52 3.35 37.66 11.49
C ILE A 52 2.90 38.37 12.78
N THR A 53 2.74 37.63 13.87
CA THR A 53 2.26 38.17 15.16
C THR A 53 3.24 39.19 15.76
N THR A 54 4.54 38.98 15.60
CA THR A 54 5.58 39.92 16.07
C THR A 54 5.85 41.09 15.10
N GLY A 55 5.15 41.14 13.95
CA GLY A 55 5.33 42.19 12.93
C GLY A 55 6.63 42.08 12.12
N ALA A 56 7.42 41.01 12.32
CA ALA A 56 8.67 40.74 11.62
C ALA A 56 8.47 39.61 10.59
N GLU A 57 7.52 39.80 9.67
CA GLU A 57 7.17 38.77 8.69
C GLU A 57 8.41 38.41 7.85
N ASN A 58 8.69 37.10 7.78
CA ASN A 58 9.76 36.56 6.96
C ASN A 58 9.13 35.66 5.89
N SER A 59 9.24 36.06 4.63
CA SER A 59 8.65 35.33 3.50
C SER A 59 9.28 33.94 3.32
N SER A 60 10.48 33.71 3.84
CA SER A 60 11.17 32.41 3.78
C SER A 60 10.36 31.32 4.47
N TYR A 61 9.71 31.62 5.60
CA TYR A 61 8.89 30.64 6.32
C TYR A 61 7.64 30.24 5.54
N LYS A 62 7.10 31.13 4.69
CA LYS A 62 5.98 30.82 3.79
C LYS A 62 6.41 29.81 2.72
N THR A 63 7.57 30.02 2.09
CA THR A 63 8.12 29.13 1.08
C THR A 63 8.41 27.73 1.65
N TYR A 64 9.05 27.65 2.82
CA TYR A 64 9.30 26.35 3.47
C TYR A 64 8.00 25.63 3.83
N ARG A 65 7.01 26.36 4.38
CA ARG A 65 5.69 25.79 4.68
C ARG A 65 5.01 25.21 3.43
N GLU A 66 5.04 25.93 2.31
CA GLU A 66 4.44 25.46 1.05
C GLU A 66 5.18 24.23 0.52
N PHE A 67 6.51 24.23 0.54
CA PHE A 67 7.33 23.06 0.17
C PHE A 67 6.97 21.80 0.97
N TYR A 68 6.88 21.89 2.29
CA TYR A 68 6.56 20.73 3.14
C TYR A 68 5.10 20.27 3.01
N ARG A 69 4.18 21.19 2.68
CA ARG A 69 2.80 20.84 2.36
C ARG A 69 2.74 20.02 1.08
N ASP A 70 3.38 20.49 0.02
CA ASP A 70 3.34 19.85 -1.29
C ASP A 70 4.05 18.48 -1.25
N GLN A 71 5.15 18.37 -0.50
CA GLN A 71 5.81 17.09 -0.20
C GLN A 71 4.88 16.10 0.50
N ARG A 72 4.18 16.52 1.56
CA ARG A 72 3.25 15.65 2.30
C ARG A 72 2.12 15.16 1.39
N ASP A 73 1.57 16.03 0.56
CA ASP A 73 0.48 15.67 -0.36
C ASP A 73 0.98 14.69 -1.45
N LEU A 74 2.21 14.87 -1.94
CA LEU A 74 2.86 13.90 -2.84
C LEU A 74 3.07 12.52 -2.17
N PHE A 75 3.52 12.49 -0.92
CA PHE A 75 3.66 11.24 -0.17
C PHE A 75 2.31 10.54 0.08
N ALA A 76 1.24 11.30 0.31
CA ALA A 76 -0.10 10.73 0.43
C ALA A 76 -0.55 10.06 -0.89
N ILE A 77 -0.24 10.68 -2.04
CA ILE A 77 -0.49 10.08 -3.36
C ILE A 77 0.30 8.78 -3.54
N TYR A 78 1.59 8.77 -3.17
CA TYR A 78 2.41 7.55 -3.26
C TYR A 78 1.91 6.42 -2.35
N LEU A 79 1.43 6.74 -1.16
CA LEU A 79 0.78 5.76 -0.28
C LEU A 79 -0.50 5.20 -0.91
N GLY A 80 -1.33 6.06 -1.49
CA GLY A 80 -2.54 5.63 -2.21
C GLY A 80 -2.23 4.75 -3.42
N LEU A 81 -1.22 5.12 -4.22
CA LEU A 81 -0.79 4.35 -5.38
C LEU A 81 -0.24 2.98 -4.97
N THR A 82 0.59 2.93 -3.92
CA THR A 82 1.13 1.68 -3.38
C THR A 82 0.01 0.77 -2.88
N TYR A 83 -0.98 1.32 -2.17
CA TYR A 83 -2.15 0.57 -1.73
C TYR A 83 -2.98 0.01 -2.90
N PHE A 84 -3.19 0.83 -3.94
CA PHE A 84 -3.91 0.40 -5.13
C PHE A 84 -3.18 -0.71 -5.89
N LEU A 85 -1.86 -0.58 -6.08
CA LEU A 85 -1.04 -1.62 -6.71
C LEU A 85 -1.08 -2.95 -5.93
N ASN A 86 -1.05 -2.88 -4.60
CA ASN A 86 -1.20 -4.08 -3.76
C ASN A 86 -2.57 -4.74 -3.94
N LEU A 87 -3.64 -3.95 -4.07
CA LEU A 87 -4.98 -4.46 -4.31
C LEU A 87 -5.09 -5.13 -5.69
N VAL A 88 -4.47 -4.54 -6.72
CA VAL A 88 -4.44 -5.10 -8.07
C VAL A 88 -3.63 -6.39 -8.12
N ASP A 89 -2.44 -6.44 -7.51
CA ASP A 89 -1.61 -7.66 -7.44
C ASP A 89 -2.39 -8.80 -6.77
N ALA A 90 -3.05 -8.52 -5.64
CA ALA A 90 -3.89 -9.50 -4.95
C ALA A 90 -5.11 -9.97 -5.78
N TYR A 91 -5.74 -9.07 -6.55
CA TYR A 91 -6.86 -9.42 -7.42
C TYR A 91 -6.43 -10.29 -8.61
N VAL A 92 -5.31 -9.96 -9.25
CA VAL A 92 -4.76 -10.72 -10.38
C VAL A 92 -4.34 -12.12 -9.94
N ASP A 93 -3.63 -12.26 -8.82
CA ASP A 93 -3.20 -13.56 -8.29
C ASP A 93 -4.41 -14.45 -7.95
N ALA A 94 -5.45 -13.89 -7.32
CA ALA A 94 -6.69 -14.61 -7.02
C ALA A 94 -7.44 -15.07 -8.28
N GLN A 95 -7.44 -14.26 -9.35
CA GLN A 95 -8.10 -14.60 -10.62
C GLN A 95 -7.32 -15.71 -11.37
N LEU A 96 -5.99 -15.65 -11.36
CA LEU A 96 -5.12 -16.62 -12.05
C LEU A 96 -5.08 -17.99 -11.36
N PHE A 97 -5.14 -18.04 -10.02
CA PHE A 97 -5.13 -19.30 -9.26
C PHE A 97 -6.30 -20.23 -9.63
N SER A 98 -7.45 -19.71 -10.04
CA SER A 98 -8.58 -20.54 -10.48
C SER A 98 -8.33 -21.32 -11.78
N PHE A 99 -7.34 -20.90 -12.58
CA PHE A 99 -7.03 -21.52 -13.87
C PHE A 99 -5.94 -22.61 -13.79
N ASP A 100 -5.00 -22.55 -12.83
CA ASP A 100 -3.80 -23.40 -12.84
C ASP A 100 -3.94 -24.73 -12.05
N VAL A 101 -4.92 -24.86 -11.15
CA VAL A 101 -5.01 -26.03 -10.23
C VAL A 101 -5.94 -27.15 -10.72
N SER A 102 -6.74 -26.92 -11.76
CA SER A 102 -7.68 -27.93 -12.29
C SER A 102 -7.07 -28.84 -13.37
N GLY A 103 -5.99 -28.43 -14.03
CA GLY A 103 -5.41 -29.18 -15.16
C GLY A 103 -4.44 -30.31 -14.78
N LEU A 104 -3.76 -30.21 -13.63
CA LEU A 104 -2.65 -31.12 -13.26
C LEU A 104 -3.05 -32.26 -12.31
N ASN A 105 -4.13 -32.08 -11.54
CA ASN A 105 -4.52 -33.06 -10.52
C ASN A 105 -5.28 -34.26 -11.08
N ASP A 106 -5.96 -34.12 -12.22
CA ASP A 106 -6.73 -35.23 -12.80
C ASP A 106 -5.83 -36.23 -13.54
N GLU A 107 -4.73 -35.79 -14.17
CA GLU A 107 -3.78 -36.69 -14.85
C GLU A 107 -2.94 -37.54 -13.87
N VAL A 108 -2.51 -36.94 -12.76
CA VAL A 108 -1.70 -37.65 -11.73
C VAL A 108 -2.54 -38.67 -10.97
N ARG A 109 -3.82 -38.37 -10.70
CA ARG A 109 -4.75 -39.31 -10.05
C ARG A 109 -5.11 -40.50 -10.94
N LEU A 110 -5.17 -40.31 -12.26
CA LEU A 110 -5.43 -41.39 -13.21
C LEU A 110 -4.25 -42.38 -13.33
N ASN A 111 -3.01 -41.94 -13.15
CA ASN A 111 -1.83 -42.81 -13.21
C ASN A 111 -1.60 -43.63 -11.91
N LEU A 112 -2.10 -43.15 -10.76
CA LEU A 112 -1.93 -43.83 -9.47
C LEU A 112 -3.02 -44.89 -9.16
N ASN A 113 -4.11 -44.94 -9.93
CA ASN A 113 -5.21 -45.90 -9.73
C ASN A 113 -5.15 -47.12 -10.69
N ILE A 114 -4.14 -47.19 -11.57
CA ILE A 114 -3.96 -48.31 -12.51
C ILE A 114 -2.72 -49.12 -12.09
N LYS A 115 -2.84 -49.89 -11.00
CA LYS A 115 -2.08 -51.14 -10.74
C LYS A 115 -2.27 -51.57 -9.28
N LEU A 116 -3.45 -52.08 -8.95
CA LEU A 116 -3.61 -53.03 -7.84
C LEU A 116 -4.70 -54.05 -8.20
N LYS A 117 -4.31 -55.04 -9.02
CA LYS A 117 -4.86 -56.40 -8.95
C LYS A 117 -3.78 -57.39 -9.37
#